data_AF-A0AAU0UNG4-F1
#
_entry.id   AF-A0AAU0UNG4-F1
#
_cell.length_a   1.000
_cell.length_b   1.000
_cell.length_c   1.000
_cell.angle_alpha   90.00
_cell.angle_beta   90.00
_cell.angle_gamma   90.00
#
_symmetry.space_group_name_H-M   'P 1'
#
loop_
_entity.id
_entity.type
_entity.pdbx_description
1 polymer ?
#
loop_
_entity_poly.entity_id
_entity_poly.type
_entity_poly.pdbx_seq_one_letter_code
_entity_poly.pdbx_strand_id
1 'polypeptide(L)'
;MIVYHGSDVIVEKPVLLAPKRTLDFGAGFYTTTNKKQAVGFAHKVMLRNDSQTRAVSVYEVDFYKIENSLEVLKFDAPDAGWLDFVFANRQGIYKRKQYDVVIGAVADDTIYRVISLYEAGILTLDSRQTHNEG
;
A
#
# COMPACT_ATOMS: atom_id res chain seq x y z
N MET A 1 -1.67 10.65 15.40
CA MET A 1 -0.66 9.75 14.80
C MET A 1 0.06 10.50 13.68
N ILE A 2 1.37 10.33 13.53
CA ILE A 2 2.12 10.94 12.42
C ILE A 2 2.22 9.95 11.25
N VAL A 3 1.94 10.43 10.04
CA VAL A 3 2.14 9.69 8.79
C VAL A 3 3.00 10.49 7.82
N TYR A 4 3.70 9.77 6.94
CA TYR A 4 4.69 10.31 6.02
C TYR A 4 4.33 9.96 4.58
N HIS A 5 4.49 10.92 3.68
CA HIS A 5 4.38 10.73 2.23
C HIS A 5 5.71 11.09 1.57
N GLY A 6 6.30 10.15 0.83
CA GLY A 6 7.50 10.39 0.02
C GLY A 6 7.14 10.75 -1.41
N SER A 7 7.74 11.81 -1.94
CA SER A 7 7.48 12.28 -3.31
C SER A 7 8.68 13.04 -3.88
N ASP A 8 8.64 13.31 -5.18
CA ASP A 8 9.53 14.23 -5.87
C ASP A 8 8.99 15.67 -5.93
N VAL A 9 7.89 15.95 -5.24
CA VAL A 9 7.32 17.28 -5.06
C VAL A 9 6.88 17.51 -3.61
N ILE A 10 6.87 18.76 -3.16
CA ILE A 10 6.33 19.12 -1.85
C ILE A 10 4.80 19.06 -1.92
N VAL A 11 4.19 18.23 -1.07
CA VAL A 11 2.73 18.11 -0.99
C VAL A 11 2.26 18.73 0.32
N GLU A 12 1.77 19.96 0.29
CA GLU A 12 1.20 20.62 1.47
C GLU A 12 -0.23 20.12 1.74
N LYS A 13 -1.04 19.99 0.70
CA LYS A 13 -2.43 19.53 0.78
C LYS A 13 -2.61 18.29 -0.09
N PRO A 14 -2.88 17.11 0.50
CA PRO A 14 -3.15 15.90 -0.26
C PRO A 14 -4.34 16.07 -1.19
N VAL A 15 -4.21 15.56 -2.41
CA VAL A 15 -5.29 15.48 -3.40
C VAL A 15 -5.29 14.08 -4.01
N LEU A 16 -6.48 13.55 -4.28
CA LEU A 16 -6.64 12.25 -4.95
C LEU A 16 -6.53 12.47 -6.45
N LEU A 17 -5.43 12.01 -7.03
CA LEU A 17 -5.20 12.07 -8.48
C LEU A 17 -5.50 10.71 -9.11
N ALA A 18 -5.98 10.73 -10.36
CA ALA A 18 -6.13 9.51 -11.14
C ALA A 18 -4.75 8.83 -11.31
N PRO A 19 -4.60 7.57 -10.90
CA PRO A 19 -3.30 6.90 -10.97
C PRO A 19 -2.97 6.56 -12.42
N LYS A 20 -1.67 6.68 -12.79
CA LYS A 20 -1.18 6.31 -14.14
C LYS A 20 -0.98 4.80 -14.33
N ARG A 21 -1.10 4.02 -13.26
CA ARG A 21 -0.90 2.56 -13.20
C ARG A 21 -1.72 1.97 -12.06
N THR A 22 -1.91 0.66 -12.07
CA THR A 22 -2.50 -0.05 -10.93
C THR A 22 -1.52 -0.07 -9.75
N LEU A 23 -2.07 -0.09 -8.53
CA LEU A 23 -1.33 -0.01 -7.26
C LEU A 23 -1.92 -1.01 -6.27
N ASP A 24 -1.18 -1.34 -5.21
CA ASP A 24 -1.55 -2.36 -4.22
C ASP A 24 -2.93 -2.15 -3.61
N PHE A 25 -3.30 -0.90 -3.34
CA PHE A 25 -4.58 -0.55 -2.70
C PHE A 25 -5.43 0.38 -3.59
N GLY A 26 -5.22 0.34 -4.91
CA GLY A 26 -5.99 1.15 -5.86
C GLY A 26 -5.60 2.63 -5.88
N ALA A 27 -6.49 3.48 -6.40
CA ALA A 27 -6.26 4.92 -6.48
C ALA A 27 -6.33 5.56 -5.08
N GLY A 28 -5.31 6.32 -4.68
CA GLY A 28 -5.29 6.91 -3.34
C GLY A 28 -4.09 7.81 -3.10
N PHE A 29 -4.12 8.50 -1.95
CA PHE A 29 -2.96 9.21 -1.42
C PHE A 29 -2.24 8.34 -0.40
N TYR A 30 -1.07 7.83 -0.77
CA TYR A 30 -0.36 6.81 -0.01
C TYR A 30 0.52 7.44 1.06
N THR A 31 0.38 6.95 2.29
CA THR A 31 1.21 7.35 3.43
C THR A 31 1.74 6.12 4.16
N THR A 32 2.78 6.32 4.97
CA THR A 32 3.34 5.28 5.85
C THR A 32 3.63 5.87 7.22
N THR A 33 3.54 5.06 8.27
CA THR A 33 4.03 5.44 9.61
C THR A 33 5.55 5.30 9.73
N ASN A 34 6.21 4.67 8.76
CA ASN A 34 7.66 4.47 8.75
C ASN A 34 8.36 5.57 7.94
N LYS A 35 8.95 6.54 8.65
CA LYS A 35 9.72 7.64 8.03
C LYS A 35 10.83 7.17 7.09
N LYS A 36 11.53 6.07 7.42
CA LYS A 36 12.61 5.54 6.57
C LYS A 36 12.08 5.04 5.23
N GLN A 37 10.92 4.38 5.23
CA GLN A 37 10.24 3.97 4.00
C GLN A 37 9.85 5.19 3.14
N ALA A 38 9.28 6.24 3.75
CA ALA A 38 8.93 7.46 3.02
C ALA A 38 10.15 8.14 2.39
N VAL A 39 11.28 8.25 3.13
CA VAL A 39 12.53 8.80 2.60
C VAL A 39 13.07 7.98 1.43
N GLY A 40 13.10 6.65 1.60
CA GLY A 40 13.55 5.73 0.54
C GLY A 40 12.66 5.81 -0.70
N PHE A 41 11.34 5.90 -0.51
CA PHE A 41 10.38 6.05 -1.60
C PHE A 41 10.54 7.40 -2.32
N ALA A 42 10.70 8.51 -1.58
CA ALA A 42 10.97 9.82 -2.18
C ALA A 42 12.23 9.79 -3.06
N HIS A 43 13.29 9.12 -2.61
CA HIS A 43 14.49 8.94 -3.42
C HIS A 43 14.24 8.11 -4.69
N LYS A 44 13.49 7.00 -4.59
CA LYS A 44 13.11 6.18 -5.76
C LYS A 44 12.29 6.97 -6.78
N VAL A 45 11.34 7.79 -6.32
CA VAL A 45 10.48 8.61 -7.21
C VAL A 45 11.29 9.73 -7.86
N MET A 46 12.15 10.41 -7.10
CA MET A 46 13.08 11.43 -7.61
C MET A 46 13.91 10.88 -8.78
N LEU A 47 14.57 9.73 -8.59
CA LEU A 47 15.38 9.09 -9.64
C LEU A 47 14.53 8.67 -10.85
N ARG A 48 13.36 8.03 -10.60
CA ARG A 48 12.48 7.56 -11.68
C ARG A 48 11.97 8.70 -12.57
N ASN A 49 11.70 9.85 -11.97
CA ASN A 49 11.11 11.00 -12.65
C ASN A 49 12.17 12.03 -13.11
N ASP A 50 13.47 11.75 -12.92
CA ASP A 50 14.57 12.70 -13.17
C ASP A 50 14.36 14.07 -12.50
N SER A 51 13.82 14.06 -11.30
CA SER A 51 13.54 15.27 -10.52
C SER A 51 14.74 15.66 -9.66
N GLN A 52 14.91 16.96 -9.44
CA GLN A 52 15.90 17.50 -8.51
C GLN A 52 15.37 17.61 -7.06
N THR A 53 14.11 17.23 -6.84
CA THR A 53 13.45 17.34 -5.55
C THR A 53 13.21 15.97 -4.93
N ARG A 54 13.52 15.86 -3.64
CA ARG A 54 13.18 14.72 -2.79
C ARG A 54 12.50 15.24 -1.54
N ALA A 55 11.18 15.07 -1.47
CA ALA A 55 10.36 15.61 -0.39
C ALA A 55 9.73 14.48 0.45
N VAL A 56 9.65 14.73 1.76
CA VAL A 56 8.83 13.93 2.68
C VAL A 56 7.86 14.85 3.36
N SER A 57 6.59 14.77 2.96
CA SER A 57 5.50 15.48 3.63
C SER A 57 5.11 14.73 4.90
N VAL A 58 4.78 15.48 5.95
CA VAL A 58 4.42 14.96 7.27
C VAL A 58 3.02 15.44 7.60
N TYR A 59 2.16 14.51 8.02
CA TYR A 59 0.80 14.83 8.43
C TYR A 59 0.52 14.25 9.81
N GLU A 60 -0.24 15.01 10.59
CA GLU A 60 -0.83 14.50 11.82
C GLU A 60 -2.28 14.13 11.55
N VAL A 61 -2.63 12.89 11.88
CA VAL A 61 -3.98 12.34 11.71
C VAL A 61 -4.54 11.88 13.04
N ASP A 62 -5.80 12.20 13.28
CA ASP A 62 -6.56 11.64 14.40
C ASP A 62 -7.16 10.30 13.98
N PHE A 63 -6.50 9.23 14.41
CA PHE A 63 -6.86 7.88 14.03
C PHE A 63 -8.18 7.43 14.65
N TYR A 64 -8.47 7.87 15.88
CA TYR A 64 -9.74 7.61 16.54
C TYR A 64 -10.89 8.24 15.74
N LYS A 65 -10.72 9.50 15.32
CA LYS A 65 -11.72 10.17 14.48
C LYS A 65 -11.91 9.46 13.14
N ILE A 66 -10.82 9.02 12.50
CA ILE A 66 -10.87 8.28 11.23
C ILE A 66 -11.71 7.01 11.39
N GLU A 67 -11.37 6.15 12.36
CA GLU A 67 -12.07 4.88 12.57
C GLU A 67 -13.55 5.04 12.93
N ASN A 68 -13.94 6.17 13.54
CA ASN A 68 -15.33 6.43 13.94
C ASN A 68 -16.14 7.25 12.92
N SER A 69 -15.51 7.87 11.92
CA SER A 69 -16.18 8.79 11.00
C SER A 69 -16.09 8.39 9.52
N LEU A 70 -15.25 7.41 9.19
CA LEU A 70 -14.95 7.01 7.82
C LEU A 70 -15.08 5.50 7.64
N GLU A 71 -15.27 5.09 6.40
CA GLU A 71 -15.28 3.67 6.02
C GLU A 71 -13.85 3.16 5.91
N VAL A 72 -13.40 2.45 6.95
CA VAL A 72 -12.03 1.93 7.06
C VAL A 72 -11.99 0.45 6.74
N LEU A 73 -11.14 0.05 5.79
CA LEU A 73 -10.71 -1.33 5.62
C LEU A 73 -9.31 -1.50 6.21
N LYS A 74 -9.19 -2.36 7.22
CA LYS A 74 -7.91 -2.64 7.87
C LYS A 74 -7.55 -4.11 7.75
N PHE A 75 -6.33 -4.36 7.30
CA PHE A 75 -5.69 -5.66 7.28
C PHE A 75 -4.62 -5.72 8.36
N ASP A 76 -4.85 -6.52 9.40
CA ASP A 76 -3.89 -6.67 10.51
C ASP A 76 -2.67 -7.53 10.14
N ALA A 77 -2.80 -8.35 9.09
CA ALA A 77 -1.72 -9.18 8.56
C ALA A 77 -1.84 -9.32 7.03
N PRO A 78 -0.74 -9.64 6.31
CA PRO A 78 -0.77 -10.02 4.89
C PRO A 78 -1.34 -11.43 4.71
N ASP A 79 -2.62 -11.60 5.05
CA ASP A 79 -3.36 -12.84 4.95
C ASP A 79 -4.00 -13.05 3.55
N ALA A 80 -4.86 -14.05 3.44
CA ALA A 80 -5.55 -14.37 2.19
C ALA A 80 -6.43 -13.23 1.69
N GLY A 81 -7.15 -12.56 2.60
CA GLY A 81 -8.02 -11.44 2.24
C GLY A 81 -7.22 -10.23 1.76
N TRP A 82 -6.09 -9.95 2.41
CA TRP A 82 -5.15 -8.93 1.96
C TRP A 82 -4.57 -9.28 0.59
N LEU A 83 -4.17 -10.53 0.36
CA LEU A 83 -3.59 -10.99 -0.91
C LEU A 83 -4.59 -10.84 -2.06
N ASP A 84 -5.82 -11.31 -1.86
CA ASP A 84 -6.89 -11.18 -2.85
C ASP A 84 -7.21 -9.71 -3.16
N PHE A 85 -7.19 -8.85 -2.13
CA PHE A 85 -7.40 -7.42 -2.30
C PHE A 85 -6.29 -6.78 -3.14
N VAL A 86 -5.02 -7.05 -2.80
CA VAL A 86 -3.86 -6.51 -3.52
C VAL A 86 -3.82 -7.02 -4.96
N PHE A 87 -4.03 -8.31 -5.16
CA PHE A 87 -4.11 -8.91 -6.49
C PHE A 87 -5.19 -8.24 -7.34
N ALA A 88 -6.42 -8.14 -6.82
CA ALA A 88 -7.53 -7.53 -7.56
C ALA A 88 -7.25 -6.06 -7.93
N ASN A 89 -6.60 -5.30 -7.06
CA ASN A 89 -6.23 -3.91 -7.35
C ASN A 89 -5.12 -3.81 -8.39
N ARG A 90 -4.08 -4.64 -8.31
CA ARG A 90 -2.98 -4.69 -9.29
C ARG A 90 -3.44 -5.11 -10.68
N GLN A 91 -4.41 -6.03 -10.76
CA GLN A 91 -5.01 -6.46 -12.02
C GLN A 91 -6.07 -5.48 -12.55
N GLY A 92 -6.44 -4.44 -11.78
CA GLY A 92 -7.47 -3.49 -12.17
C GLY A 92 -8.89 -4.08 -12.21
N ILE A 93 -9.11 -5.21 -11.53
CA ILE A 93 -10.39 -5.94 -11.52
C ILE A 93 -11.16 -5.78 -10.20
N TYR A 94 -10.63 -5.00 -9.25
CA TYR A 94 -11.31 -4.71 -8.00
C TYR A 94 -12.60 -3.91 -8.26
N LYS A 95 -13.76 -4.55 -8.04
CA LYS A 95 -15.10 -3.98 -8.24
C LYS A 95 -15.95 -3.95 -6.97
N ARG A 96 -15.34 -4.19 -5.80
CA ARG A 96 -16.06 -4.23 -4.51
C ARG A 96 -16.22 -2.81 -3.93
N LYS A 97 -16.69 -2.74 -2.68
CA LYS A 97 -16.88 -1.49 -1.92
C LYS A 97 -15.61 -0.63 -1.97
N GLN A 98 -15.78 0.66 -2.23
CA GLN A 98 -14.70 1.64 -2.06
C GLN A 98 -14.65 2.07 -0.59
N TYR A 99 -13.44 2.21 -0.07
CA TYR A 99 -13.20 2.61 1.31
C TYR A 99 -12.52 3.98 1.32
N ASP A 100 -12.83 4.80 2.32
CA ASP A 100 -12.21 6.11 2.49
C ASP A 100 -10.75 5.96 2.92
N VAL A 101 -10.46 4.93 3.73
CA VAL A 101 -9.12 4.62 4.23
C VAL A 101 -8.89 3.10 4.16
N VAL A 102 -7.76 2.72 3.54
CA VAL A 102 -7.27 1.34 3.55
C VAL A 102 -5.94 1.29 4.29
N ILE A 103 -5.83 0.36 5.24
CA ILE A 103 -4.65 0.18 6.08
C ILE A 103 -4.20 -1.26 5.96
N GLY A 104 -2.93 -1.46 5.63
CA GLY A 104 -2.34 -2.80 5.56
C GLY A 104 -0.85 -2.73 5.31
N ALA A 105 -0.20 -3.89 5.42
CA ALA A 105 1.20 -4.02 5.05
C ALA A 105 1.39 -3.66 3.57
N VAL A 106 2.45 -2.92 3.24
CA VAL A 106 2.88 -2.76 1.84
C VAL A 106 3.64 -4.02 1.45
N ALA A 107 3.40 -4.54 0.24
CA ALA A 107 4.15 -5.67 -0.27
C ALA A 107 5.64 -5.31 -0.33
N ASP A 108 6.47 -5.98 0.46
CA ASP A 108 7.93 -5.95 0.30
C ASP A 108 8.37 -6.89 -0.82
N ASP A 109 9.66 -6.87 -1.19
CA ASP A 109 10.18 -7.68 -2.29
C ASP A 109 9.94 -9.21 -2.09
N THR A 110 9.86 -9.67 -0.84
CA THR A 110 9.55 -11.06 -0.48
C THR A 110 8.09 -11.38 -0.76
N ILE A 111 7.18 -10.49 -0.35
CA ILE A 111 5.74 -10.60 -0.61
C ILE A 111 5.45 -10.45 -2.11
N TYR A 112 6.21 -9.62 -2.83
CA TYR A 112 6.12 -9.49 -4.29
C TYR A 112 6.36 -10.83 -5.00
N ARG A 113 7.31 -11.64 -4.53
CA ARG A 113 7.55 -12.98 -5.09
C ARG A 113 6.37 -13.91 -4.86
N VAL A 114 5.78 -13.88 -3.67
CA VAL A 114 4.56 -14.65 -3.34
C VAL A 114 3.38 -14.20 -4.20
N ILE A 115 3.19 -12.89 -4.36
CA ILE A 115 2.16 -12.31 -5.25
C ILE A 115 2.40 -12.75 -6.70
N SER A 116 3.63 -12.69 -7.19
CA SER A 116 3.95 -13.08 -8.58
C SER A 116 3.70 -14.57 -8.83
N LEU A 117 3.96 -15.43 -7.84
CA LEU A 117 3.68 -16.87 -7.91
C LEU A 117 2.18 -17.17 -7.82
N TYR A 118 1.43 -16.40 -7.03
CA TYR A 118 -0.03 -16.47 -6.98
C TYR A 118 -0.65 -15.99 -8.30
N GLU A 119 -0.16 -14.88 -8.86
CA GLU A 119 -0.55 -14.35 -10.17
C GLU A 119 -0.31 -15.35 -11.30
N ALA A 120 0.79 -16.11 -11.23
CA ALA A 120 1.10 -17.17 -12.18
C ALA A 120 0.25 -18.44 -11.98
N GLY A 121 -0.63 -18.49 -10.98
CA GLY A 121 -1.42 -19.67 -10.63
C GLY A 121 -0.60 -20.84 -10.07
N ILE A 122 0.66 -20.58 -9.69
CA ILE A 122 1.60 -21.60 -9.16
C ILE A 122 1.34 -21.84 -7.67
N LEU A 123 0.96 -20.79 -6.94
CA LEU A 123 0.50 -20.91 -5.55
C LEU A 123 -1.03 -20.84 -5.52
N THR A 124 -1.66 -21.86 -4.93
CA THR A 124 -3.05 -21.80 -4.45
C THR A 124 -3.03 -21.68 -2.93
N LEU A 125 -4.00 -20.97 -2.36
CA LEU A 125 -4.11 -20.68 -0.91
C LEU A 125 -4.12 -21.93 0.02
N ASP A 126 -4.18 -23.13 -0.55
CA ASP A 126 -4.22 -24.41 0.14
C ASP A 126 -2.85 -24.93 0.64
N SER A 127 -1.74 -24.27 0.31
CA SER A 127 -0.40 -24.77 0.67
C SER A 127 0.10 -24.35 2.07
N ARG A 128 -0.80 -24.02 3.02
CA ARG A 128 -0.43 -23.83 4.44
C ARG A 128 -0.92 -24.99 5.31
N GLN A 129 -0.39 -26.18 5.05
CA GLN A 129 -0.21 -27.29 5.99
C GLN A 129 1.00 -28.06 5.45
N THR A 130 2.13 -28.28 6.10
CA THR A 130 2.57 -28.24 7.49
C THR A 130 4.10 -28.14 7.48
N HIS A 131 4.71 -27.14 8.14
CA HIS A 131 6.04 -27.38 8.74
C HIS A 131 5.82 -27.47 10.24
N ASN A 132 5.47 -28.69 10.64
CA ASN A 132 5.62 -29.19 11.99
C ASN A 132 6.85 -30.10 11.92
N GLU A 133 8.02 -29.54 12.22
CA GLU A 133 9.24 -30.27 12.60
C GLU A 133 9.46 -29.80 14.04
N GLY A 134 9.32 -30.63 15.07
CA GLY A 134 10.04 -31.88 15.27
C GLY A 134 11.01 -31.64 16.42
#